data_AF-A0A1V3IPF3-F1
#
_entry.id   AF-A0A1V3IPF3-F1
#
_cell.length_a   1.000
_cell.length_b   1.000
_cell.length_c   1.000
_cell.angle_alpha   90.00
_cell.angle_beta   90.00
_cell.angle_gamma   90.00
#
_symmetry.space_group_name_H-M   'P 1'
#
loop_
_entity.id
_entity.type
_entity.pdbx_description
1 polymer ?
#
loop_
_entity_poly.entity_id
_entity_poly.type
_entity_poly.pdbx_seq_one_letter_code
_entity_poly.pdbx_strand_id
1 'polypeptide(L)' 'MAKKIQVSFSDKQAELLCSLRGELGETDAEIVRNIVISWLSEKSFISTVIKQRLTNDKD' A
#
# COMPACT_ATOMS: atom_id res chain seq x y z
N MET A 1 -9.88 8.45 12.09
CA MET A 1 -9.67 7.09 12.64
C MET A 1 -9.05 6.21 11.57
N ALA A 2 -8.05 5.40 11.88
CA ALA A 2 -7.47 4.48 10.91
C ALA A 2 -8.41 3.26 10.74
N LYS A 3 -8.80 2.94 9.50
CA LYS A 3 -9.56 1.72 9.19
C LYS A 3 -8.59 0.53 9.21
N LYS A 4 -8.85 -0.48 10.05
CA LYS A 4 -8.06 -1.71 10.10
C LYS A 4 -8.58 -2.70 9.07
N ILE A 5 -7.67 -3.30 8.31
CA ILE A 5 -7.95 -4.37 7.35
C ILE A 5 -7.07 -5.56 7.75
N GLN A 6 -7.69 -6.68 8.09
CA GLN A 6 -6.97 -7.91 8.41
C GLN A 6 -6.69 -8.68 7.12
N VAL A 7 -5.47 -9.18 6.98
CA VAL A 7 -5.02 -9.99 5.84
C VAL A 7 -4.26 -11.20 6.37
N SER A 8 -4.29 -12.30 5.62
CA SER A 8 -3.56 -13.51 5.95
C SER A 8 -2.45 -13.72 4.94
N PHE A 9 -1.25 -14.00 5.43
CA PHE A 9 -0.07 -14.35 4.65
C PHE A 9 0.38 -15.76 5.03
N SER A 10 1.01 -16.47 4.10
CA SER A 10 1.73 -17.72 4.44
C SER A 10 2.99 -17.41 5.24
N ASP A 11 3.54 -18.41 5.93
CA ASP A 11 4.76 -18.24 6.74
C ASP A 11 5.92 -17.67 5.92
N LYS A 12 6.10 -18.14 4.68
CA LYS A 12 7.14 -17.63 3.77
C LYS A 12 6.92 -16.18 3.36
N GLN A 13 5.66 -15.77 3.20
CA GLN A 13 5.32 -14.38 2.90
C GLN A 13 5.57 -13.48 4.11
N ALA A 14 5.26 -13.96 5.33
CA ALA A 14 5.56 -13.24 6.56
C ALA A 14 7.07 -13.08 6.79
N GLU A 15 7.86 -14.13 6.53
CA GLU A 15 9.32 -14.09 6.59
C GLU A 15 9.90 -13.05 5.62
N LEU A 16 9.40 -13.02 4.38
CA LEU A 16 9.77 -12.01 3.40
C LEU A 16 9.40 -10.59 3.86
N LEU A 17 8.23 -10.38 4.46
CA LEU A 17 7.85 -9.07 5.00
C LEU A 17 8.76 -8.66 6.16
N CYS A 18 9.14 -9.59 7.03
CA CYS A 18 10.07 -9.35 8.12
C CYS A 18 11.46 -8.93 7.63
N SER A 19 11.95 -9.48 6.51
CA SER A 19 13.26 -9.08 5.94
C SER A 19 13.28 -7.65 5.40
N LEU A 20 12.12 -7.00 5.26
CA LEU A 20 11.98 -5.61 4.79
C LEU A 20 11.88 -4.59 5.92
N ARG A 21 11.94 -5.04 7.19
CA ARG A 21 11.92 -4.16 8.36
C ARG A 21 13.17 -3.28 8.40
N GLY A 22 13.01 -2.01 8.75
CA GLY A 22 14.07 -1.00 8.73
C GLY A 22 14.21 -0.30 7.37
N GLU A 23 13.93 -1.00 6.26
CA GLU A 23 13.92 -0.39 4.91
C GLU A 23 12.55 0.21 4.55
N LEU A 24 11.48 -0.57 4.76
CA LEU A 24 10.11 -0.18 4.39
C LEU A 24 9.24 0.19 5.59
N GLY A 25 9.78 0.21 6.81
CA GLY A 25 9.08 0.59 8.03
C GLY A 25 9.46 -0.27 9.23
N GLU A 26 8.93 0.10 10.40
CA GLU A 26 9.26 -0.54 11.66
C GLU A 26 8.20 -1.55 12.12
N THR A 27 6.99 -1.48 11.56
CA THR A 27 5.89 -2.41 11.87
C THR A 27 5.36 -3.09 10.62
N ASP A 28 4.75 -4.27 10.78
CA ASP A 28 4.19 -5.03 9.65
C ASP A 28 3.13 -4.22 8.88
N ALA A 29 2.35 -3.42 9.61
CA ALA A 29 1.35 -2.53 9.02
C ALA A 29 1.99 -1.43 8.16
N GLU A 30 3.14 -0.88 8.56
CA GLU A 30 3.87 0.12 7.78
C GLU A 30 4.50 -0.49 6.54
N ILE A 31 5.15 -1.64 6.70
CA ILE A 31 5.77 -2.38 5.60
C ILE A 31 4.71 -2.70 4.54
N VAL A 32 3.59 -3.32 4.94
CA VAL A 32 2.50 -3.65 4.02
C VAL A 32 1.91 -2.40 3.38
N ARG A 33 1.68 -1.33 4.15
CA ARG A 33 1.16 -0.06 3.61
C ARG A 33 2.10 0.51 2.55
N ASN A 34 3.39 0.57 2.84
CA ASN A 34 4.37 1.15 1.95
C ASN A 34 4.52 0.32 0.67
N ILE A 35 4.51 -1.01 0.76
CA ILE A 35 4.46 -1.90 -0.41
C ILE A 35 3.24 -1.59 -1.28
N VAL A 36 2.05 -1.49 -0.68
CA VAL A 36 0.81 -1.22 -1.42
C VAL A 36 0.86 0.13 -2.12
N ILE A 37 1.29 1.20 -1.43
CA ILE A 37 1.41 2.53 -2.02
C ILE A 37 2.44 2.57 -3.14
N SER A 38 3.60 1.95 -2.95
CA SER A 38 4.65 1.85 -3.98
C SER A 38 4.14 1.10 -5.22
N TRP A 39 3.46 -0.03 -5.04
CA TRP A 39 2.90 -0.80 -6.16
C TRP A 39 1.81 -0.02 -6.92
N LEU A 40 0.89 0.63 -6.21
CA LEU A 40 -0.15 1.47 -6.82
C LEU A 40 0.46 2.67 -7.58
N SER A 41 1.59 3.19 -7.11
CA SER A 41 2.33 4.26 -7.78
C SER A 41 3.00 3.75 -9.06
N GLU A 42 3.70 2.61 -8.99
CA GLU A 42 4.36 1.98 -10.15
C GLU A 42 3.36 1.70 -11.27
N LYS A 43 2.16 1.22 -10.92
CA LYS A 43 1.09 0.92 -11.88
C LYS A 43 0.30 2.15 -12.33
N SER A 44 0.71 3.36 -11.94
CA SER A 44 0.03 4.62 -12.27
C SER A 44 -1.44 4.72 -11.81
N PHE A 45 -1.91 3.83 -10.93
CA PHE A 45 -3.28 3.80 -10.43
C PHE A 45 -3.61 5.07 -9.64
N ILE A 46 -2.70 5.50 -8.75
CA ILE A 46 -2.91 6.71 -7.94
C ILE A 46 -3.11 7.93 -8.86
N SER A 47 -2.26 8.09 -9.88
CA SER A 47 -2.38 9.22 -10.81
C SER A 47 -3.67 9.18 -11.62
N THR A 48 -4.10 7.99 -12.06
CA THR A 48 -5.33 7.79 -12.85
C THR A 48 -6.57 8.14 -12.03
N VAL A 49 -6.66 7.62 -10.80
CA VAL A 49 -7.80 7.88 -9.91
C VAL A 49 -7.90 9.36 -9.55
N ILE A 50 -6.77 10.04 -9.29
CA ILE A 50 -6.76 11.47 -8.98
C ILE A 50 -7.24 12.29 -10.19
N LYS A 51 -6.74 12.00 -11.39
CA LYS A 51 -7.17 12.69 -12.63
C LYS A 51 -8.67 12.54 -12.86
N GLN A 52 -9.20 11.32 -12.71
CA GLN A 52 -10.64 11.04 -12.86
C GLN A 52 -11.50 11.81 -11.86
N ARG A 53 -11.07 11.93 -10.59
CA ARG A 53 -11.79 12.74 -9.59
C ARG A 53 -11.81 14.22 -9.97
N LEU A 54 -10.67 14.76 -10.38
CA LEU A 54 -10.55 16.16 -10.80
C LEU A 54 -11.35 16.50 -12.07
N THR A 55 -11.59 15.53 -12.96
CA THR A 55 -12.50 15.71 -14.11
C THR A 55 -13.96 15.63 -13.70
N ASN A 56 -14.33 14.69 -12.81
CA ASN A 56 -15.72 14.50 -12.39
C ASN A 56 -16.24 15.62 -11.46
N ASP A 57 -15.35 16.27 -10.70
CA ASP A 57 -15.72 17.41 -9.84
C ASP A 57 -15.92 18.72 -10.63
N LYS A 58 -15.68 18.71 -11.95
CA LYS A 58 -15.86 19.88 -12.84
C LYS A 58 -17.18 19.88 -13.61
N ASP A 59 -18.00 18.85 -13.44
CA ASP A 59 -19.36 18.72 -13.97
C ASP A 59 -20.40 18.95 -12.85
#